data_AF-A0A812F5C8-F1
#
_entry.id   AF-A0A812F5C8-F1
#
_cell.length_a   1.000
_cell.length_b   1.000
_cell.length_c   1.000
_cell.angle_alpha   90.00
_cell.angle_beta   90.00
_cell.angle_gamma   90.00
#
_symmetry.space_group_name_H-M   'P 1'
#
loop_
_entity.id
_entity.type
_entity.pdbx_description
1 polymer ?
#
loop_
_entity_poly.entity_id
_entity_poly.type
_entity_poly.pdbx_seq_one_letter_code
_entity_poly.pdbx_strand_id
1 'polypeptide(L)'
;MRMHHILLVTLVILSSSQAFATTSTYNLTVEDKSFDITYSFDGDLLAMDVDKESTSLLVGIVNTKDSEFELTFPSEVLFAENDEFIVLVDGLETDYTVNHIEGKTAITFPIIADSEEIEIIGTSVIPEFPFGALVTLGLVSAGMLALMQKHKLFKL
;
A
#
# COMPACT_ATOMS: atom_id res chain seq x y z
N MET A 1 -70.45 -4.53 -24.79
CA MET A 1 -69.98 -5.14 -23.51
C MET A 1 -69.52 -6.55 -23.88
N ARG A 2 -68.24 -6.95 -23.88
CA ARG A 2 -67.16 -6.73 -22.91
C ARG A 2 -65.79 -6.70 -23.62
N MET A 3 -65.04 -5.62 -23.41
CA MET A 3 -63.64 -5.47 -23.80
C MET A 3 -62.79 -6.18 -22.74
N HIS A 4 -62.12 -7.28 -23.08
CA HIS A 4 -61.16 -7.92 -22.18
C HIS A 4 -59.77 -7.35 -22.49
N HIS A 5 -59.33 -6.42 -21.64
CA HIS A 5 -57.95 -5.97 -21.60
C HIS A 5 -57.08 -7.09 -21.03
N ILE A 6 -56.17 -7.61 -21.85
CA ILE A 6 -55.08 -8.46 -21.38
C ILE A 6 -54.00 -7.52 -20.84
N LEU A 7 -53.83 -7.52 -19.52
CA LEU A 7 -52.75 -6.83 -18.84
C LEU A 7 -51.47 -7.65 -19.03
N LEU A 8 -50.55 -7.19 -19.87
CA LEU A 8 -49.22 -7.78 -20.01
C LEU A 8 -48.34 -7.24 -18.88
N VAL A 9 -48.07 -8.05 -17.85
CA VAL A 9 -47.07 -7.72 -16.81
C VAL A 9 -45.70 -8.13 -17.33
N THR A 10 -44.87 -7.15 -17.68
CA THR A 10 -43.46 -7.38 -18.00
C THR A 10 -42.67 -7.46 -16.70
N LEU A 11 -42.21 -8.67 -16.36
CA LEU A 11 -41.28 -8.90 -15.27
C LEU A 11 -39.89 -8.44 -15.68
N VAL A 12 -39.45 -7.26 -15.20
CA VAL A 12 -38.07 -6.82 -15.31
C VAL A 12 -37.27 -7.53 -14.23
N ILE A 13 -36.49 -8.53 -14.62
CA ILE A 13 -35.56 -9.21 -13.71
C ILE A 13 -34.29 -8.34 -13.70
N LEU A 14 -34.11 -7.54 -12.64
CA LEU A 14 -32.90 -6.77 -12.43
C LEU A 14 -31.82 -7.73 -11.90
N SER A 15 -31.02 -8.30 -12.79
CA SER A 15 -29.88 -9.15 -12.44
C SER A 15 -28.74 -8.28 -11.91
N SER A 16 -28.78 -7.84 -10.66
CA SER A 16 -27.58 -7.31 -10.02
C SER A 16 -26.66 -8.49 -9.70
N SER A 17 -25.72 -8.77 -10.61
CA SER A 17 -24.59 -9.65 -10.30
C SER A 17 -23.69 -8.92 -9.31
N GLN A 18 -23.87 -9.17 -8.02
CA GLN A 18 -22.84 -8.81 -7.04
C GLN A 18 -21.70 -9.81 -7.24
N ALA A 19 -20.65 -9.36 -7.93
CA ALA A 19 -19.37 -10.04 -7.88
C ALA A 19 -18.88 -9.93 -6.43
N PHE A 20 -18.77 -11.06 -5.74
CA PHE A 20 -18.05 -11.09 -4.48
C PHE A 20 -16.57 -10.95 -4.83
N ALA A 21 -15.99 -9.79 -4.52
CA ALA A 21 -14.56 -9.60 -4.64
C ALA A 21 -13.88 -10.66 -3.75
N THR A 22 -13.03 -11.52 -4.35
CA THR A 22 -12.38 -12.60 -3.61
C THR A 22 -11.14 -12.04 -2.95
N THR A 23 -11.28 -11.68 -1.67
CA THR A 23 -10.17 -11.19 -0.86
C THR A 23 -9.11 -12.29 -0.67
N SER A 24 -7.87 -11.97 -1.00
CA SER A 24 -6.70 -12.84 -0.85
C SER A 24 -5.66 -12.22 0.08
N THR A 25 -4.72 -13.03 0.57
CA THR A 25 -3.62 -12.57 1.43
C THR A 25 -2.28 -12.94 0.82
N TYR A 26 -1.40 -11.96 0.69
CA TYR A 26 0.01 -12.09 0.33
C TYR A 26 0.87 -11.93 1.58
N ASN A 27 1.80 -12.85 1.81
CA ASN A 27 2.75 -12.75 2.92
C ASN A 27 4.02 -12.05 2.42
N LEU A 28 4.08 -10.73 2.62
CA LEU A 28 5.22 -9.91 2.27
C LEU A 28 6.34 -10.14 3.27
N THR A 29 7.51 -10.56 2.80
CA THR A 29 8.69 -10.74 3.64
C THR A 29 9.69 -9.63 3.37
N VAL A 30 9.99 -8.82 4.38
CA VAL A 30 10.99 -7.76 4.33
C VAL A 30 12.05 -8.09 5.38
N GLU A 31 13.25 -8.42 4.90
CA GLU A 31 14.35 -8.94 5.74
C GLU A 31 13.94 -10.20 6.52
N ASP A 32 13.83 -10.10 7.85
CA ASP A 32 13.46 -11.21 8.75
C ASP A 32 12.03 -11.09 9.30
N LYS A 33 11.22 -10.16 8.75
CA LYS A 33 9.85 -9.89 9.19
C LYS A 33 8.86 -10.23 8.07
N SER A 34 7.76 -10.85 8.44
CA SER A 34 6.66 -11.18 7.53
C SER A 34 5.40 -10.39 7.89
N PHE A 35 4.74 -9.85 6.87
CA PHE A 35 3.55 -9.02 6.98
C PHE A 35 2.45 -9.59 6.10
N ASP A 36 1.25 -9.73 6.66
CA ASP A 36 0.09 -10.14 5.89
C ASP A 36 -0.54 -8.94 5.22
N ILE A 37 -0.50 -8.93 3.89
CA ILE A 37 -1.09 -7.92 3.02
C ILE A 37 -2.35 -8.52 2.40
N THR A 38 -3.49 -7.92 2.66
CA THR A 38 -4.77 -8.35 2.11
C THR A 38 -5.08 -7.56 0.86
N TYR A 39 -5.49 -8.21 -0.22
CA TYR A 39 -5.80 -7.55 -1.49
C TYR A 39 -7.01 -8.16 -2.19
N SER A 40 -7.62 -7.41 -3.10
CA SER A 40 -8.75 -7.86 -3.91
C SER A 40 -8.85 -7.03 -5.20
N PHE A 41 -8.92 -7.71 -6.35
CA PHE A 41 -9.16 -7.11 -7.68
C PHE A 41 -9.54 -8.20 -8.70
N ASP A 42 -9.98 -7.82 -9.91
CA ASP A 42 -10.18 -8.77 -11.03
C ASP A 42 -8.89 -8.93 -11.84
N GLY A 43 -8.06 -9.89 -11.43
CA GLY A 43 -6.81 -10.26 -12.09
C GLY A 43 -6.00 -11.23 -11.21
N ASP A 44 -4.73 -11.40 -11.54
CA ASP A 44 -3.81 -12.28 -10.83
C ASP A 44 -2.64 -11.48 -10.25
N LEU A 45 -2.35 -11.68 -8.96
CA LEU A 45 -1.17 -11.10 -8.32
C LEU A 45 0.08 -11.90 -8.70
N LEU A 46 1.15 -11.21 -9.14
CA LEU A 46 2.47 -11.81 -9.33
C LEU A 46 3.29 -11.76 -8.04
N ALA A 47 3.49 -10.57 -7.49
CA ALA A 47 4.34 -10.32 -6.33
C ALA A 47 4.06 -8.94 -5.72
N MET A 48 4.48 -8.78 -4.47
CA MET A 48 4.61 -7.48 -3.82
C MET A 48 6.01 -7.37 -3.22
N ASP A 49 6.59 -6.17 -3.29
CA ASP A 49 7.89 -5.85 -2.68
C ASP A 49 7.93 -4.39 -2.19
N VAL A 50 8.83 -4.09 -1.27
CA VAL A 50 9.05 -2.73 -0.75
C VAL A 50 10.29 -2.14 -1.37
N ASP A 51 10.14 -1.02 -2.08
CA ASP A 51 11.27 -0.23 -2.55
C ASP A 51 11.63 0.83 -1.52
N LYS A 52 12.80 0.65 -0.91
CA LYS A 52 13.34 1.57 0.10
C LYS A 52 13.93 2.84 -0.50
N GLU A 53 14.35 2.82 -1.76
CA GLU A 53 14.93 4.00 -2.41
C GLU A 53 13.84 5.00 -2.82
N SER A 54 12.69 4.50 -3.27
CA SER A 54 11.53 5.33 -3.62
C SER A 54 10.51 5.46 -2.48
N THR A 55 10.70 4.75 -1.37
CA THR A 55 9.76 4.74 -0.23
C THR A 55 8.37 4.28 -0.66
N SER A 56 8.31 3.17 -1.40
CA SER A 56 7.09 2.67 -2.02
C SER A 56 6.84 1.18 -1.80
N LEU A 57 5.58 0.79 -1.97
CA LEU A 57 5.14 -0.60 -2.10
C LEU A 57 4.85 -0.87 -3.57
N LEU A 58 5.62 -1.77 -4.16
CA LEU A 58 5.48 -2.24 -5.53
C LEU A 58 4.57 -3.47 -5.56
N VAL A 59 3.65 -3.49 -6.51
CA VAL A 59 2.73 -4.61 -6.71
C VAL A 59 2.69 -4.95 -8.21
N GLY A 60 3.14 -6.16 -8.54
CA GLY A 60 3.05 -6.70 -9.90
C GLY A 60 1.76 -7.50 -10.08
N ILE A 61 1.01 -7.20 -11.13
CA ILE A 61 -0.28 -7.83 -11.45
C ILE A 61 -0.32 -8.25 -12.92
N VAL A 62 -1.15 -9.24 -13.25
CA VAL A 62 -1.38 -9.70 -14.64
C VAL A 62 -2.83 -10.14 -14.83
N ASN A 63 -3.22 -10.36 -16.09
CA ASN A 63 -4.59 -10.78 -16.46
C ASN A 63 -5.67 -9.84 -15.90
N THR A 64 -5.30 -8.57 -15.71
CA THR A 64 -6.10 -7.54 -15.07
C THR A 64 -7.30 -7.15 -15.92
N LYS A 65 -8.44 -6.93 -15.28
CA LYS A 65 -9.64 -6.32 -15.86
C LYS A 65 -10.03 -5.07 -15.09
N ASP A 66 -10.86 -4.23 -15.73
CA ASP A 66 -11.44 -3.03 -15.11
C ASP A 66 -12.10 -3.39 -13.78
N SER A 67 -11.55 -2.87 -12.68
CA SER A 67 -12.00 -3.17 -11.32
C SER A 67 -11.53 -2.12 -10.32
N GLU A 68 -12.03 -2.18 -9.09
CA GLU A 68 -11.37 -1.50 -7.97
C GLU A 68 -10.32 -2.45 -7.38
N PHE A 69 -9.11 -1.92 -7.18
CA PHE A 69 -8.07 -2.57 -6.41
C PHE A 69 -8.21 -2.14 -4.96
N GLU A 70 -8.45 -3.11 -4.09
CA GLU A 70 -8.43 -2.90 -2.64
C GLU A 70 -7.17 -3.51 -2.07
N LEU A 71 -6.42 -2.74 -1.28
CA LEU A 71 -5.20 -3.18 -0.62
C LEU A 71 -5.25 -2.80 0.85
N THR A 72 -4.95 -3.74 1.74
CA THR A 72 -4.85 -3.50 3.18
C THR A 72 -3.54 -4.07 3.72
N PHE A 73 -2.74 -3.22 4.35
CA PHE A 73 -1.43 -3.58 4.90
C PHE A 73 -1.27 -3.03 6.33
N PRO A 74 -0.44 -3.66 7.18
CA PRO A 74 -0.07 -3.05 8.46
C PRO A 74 0.56 -1.67 8.20
N SER A 75 0.13 -0.63 8.92
CA SER A 75 0.65 0.74 8.73
C SER A 75 2.14 0.87 9.06
N GLU A 76 2.76 -0.16 9.63
CA GLU A 76 4.21 -0.26 9.75
C GLU A 76 4.87 -0.39 8.36
N VAL A 77 4.29 -1.18 7.43
CA VAL A 77 4.81 -1.53 6.08
C VAL A 77 5.13 -0.29 5.26
N LEU A 78 4.15 0.61 5.17
CA LEU A 78 4.20 1.85 4.43
C LEU A 78 3.35 2.87 5.18
N PHE A 79 3.85 4.09 5.29
CA PHE A 79 3.18 5.19 5.97
C PHE A 79 3.37 6.49 5.18
N ALA A 80 2.33 7.31 5.17
CA ALA A 80 2.36 8.65 4.61
C ALA A 80 1.93 9.67 5.67
N GLU A 81 2.70 10.75 5.80
CA GLU A 81 2.33 11.88 6.64
C GLU A 81 1.02 12.50 6.12
N ASN A 82 0.08 12.79 7.02
CA ASN A 82 -1.25 13.31 6.70
C ASN A 82 -2.10 12.43 5.75
N ASP A 83 -1.78 11.14 5.65
CA ASP A 83 -2.44 10.19 4.76
C ASP A 83 -2.30 10.55 3.26
N GLU A 84 -1.26 11.32 2.91
CA GLU A 84 -0.97 11.74 1.54
C GLU A 84 -0.04 10.74 0.84
N PHE A 85 -0.64 9.70 0.25
CA PHE A 85 0.05 8.77 -0.64
C PHE A 85 0.08 9.29 -2.09
N ILE A 86 1.03 8.80 -2.88
CA ILE A 86 0.96 8.86 -4.35
C ILE A 86 0.71 7.43 -4.83
N VAL A 87 -0.38 7.22 -5.57
CA VAL A 87 -0.72 5.92 -6.13
C VAL A 87 -0.56 5.98 -7.64
N LEU A 88 0.33 5.15 -8.18
CA LEU A 88 0.59 5.03 -9.60
C LEU A 88 0.07 3.68 -10.11
N VAL A 89 -0.58 3.70 -11.26
CA VAL A 89 -0.93 2.51 -12.05
C VAL A 89 -0.22 2.65 -13.39
N ASP A 90 0.67 1.71 -13.70
CA ASP A 90 1.56 1.74 -14.88
C ASP A 90 2.32 3.09 -15.01
N GLY A 91 2.76 3.63 -13.88
CA GLY A 91 3.49 4.91 -13.78
C GLY A 91 2.63 6.17 -13.92
N LEU A 92 1.30 6.04 -13.97
CA LEU A 92 0.36 7.17 -14.02
C LEU A 92 -0.39 7.32 -12.70
N GLU A 93 -0.44 8.54 -12.18
CA GLU A 93 -1.15 8.85 -10.93
C GLU A 93 -2.66 8.63 -11.06
N THR A 94 -3.26 8.01 -10.04
CA THR A 94 -4.70 7.78 -9.93
C THR A 94 -5.26 8.33 -8.63
N ASP A 95 -6.56 8.68 -8.65
CA ASP A 95 -7.31 8.95 -7.44
C ASP A 95 -7.42 7.69 -6.57
N TYR A 96 -7.44 7.88 -5.26
CA TYR A 96 -7.59 6.81 -4.28
C TYR A 96 -8.41 7.26 -3.07
N THR A 97 -8.84 6.27 -2.29
CA THR A 97 -9.39 6.48 -0.95
C THR A 97 -8.55 5.73 0.07
N VAL A 98 -8.43 6.30 1.27
CA VAL A 98 -7.65 5.73 2.36
C VAL A 98 -8.50 5.61 3.62
N ASN A 99 -8.37 4.47 4.31
CA ASN A 99 -9.02 4.20 5.58
C ASN A 99 -8.03 3.53 6.54
N HIS A 100 -8.15 3.80 7.84
CA HIS A 100 -7.32 3.16 8.86
C HIS A 100 -8.17 2.34 9.82
N ILE A 101 -7.80 1.07 10.00
CA ILE A 101 -8.54 0.13 10.85
C ILE A 101 -7.52 -0.67 11.66
N GLU A 102 -7.54 -0.50 12.98
CA GLU A 102 -6.77 -1.33 13.93
C GLU A 102 -5.26 -1.42 13.62
N GLY A 103 -4.63 -0.31 13.22
CA GLY A 103 -3.19 -0.26 12.88
C GLY A 103 -2.86 -0.81 11.50
N LYS A 104 -3.87 -0.97 10.65
CA LYS A 104 -3.73 -1.24 9.21
C LYS A 104 -4.22 -0.05 8.41
N THR A 105 -3.60 0.15 7.27
CA THR A 105 -4.00 1.10 6.25
C THR A 105 -4.62 0.34 5.10
N ALA A 106 -5.81 0.78 4.68
CA ALA A 106 -6.54 0.27 3.53
C ALA A 106 -6.59 1.36 2.46
N ILE A 107 -6.13 1.06 1.25
CA ILE A 107 -6.15 1.96 0.09
C ILE A 107 -6.97 1.29 -1.00
N THR A 108 -7.90 2.05 -1.58
CA THR A 108 -8.75 1.62 -2.70
C THR A 108 -8.63 2.60 -3.86
N PHE A 109 -8.40 2.09 -5.06
CA PHE A 109 -8.28 2.89 -6.29
C PHE A 109 -8.73 2.09 -7.52
N PRO A 110 -9.17 2.74 -8.61
CA PRO A 110 -9.54 2.05 -9.84
C PRO A 110 -8.29 1.56 -10.59
N ILE A 111 -8.41 0.40 -11.23
CA ILE A 111 -7.44 -0.12 -12.20
C ILE A 111 -8.17 -0.50 -13.49
N ILE A 112 -7.45 -0.45 -14.61
CA ILE A 112 -7.98 -0.78 -15.93
C ILE A 112 -7.42 -2.11 -16.43
N ALA A 113 -8.08 -2.66 -17.45
CA ALA A 113 -7.62 -3.87 -18.11
C ALA A 113 -6.18 -3.73 -18.62
N ASP A 114 -5.45 -4.84 -18.58
CA ASP A 114 -4.05 -4.95 -19.00
C ASP A 114 -3.05 -4.12 -18.17
N SER A 115 -3.44 -3.54 -17.02
CA SER A 115 -2.47 -2.96 -16.08
C SER A 115 -1.55 -4.02 -15.48
N GLU A 116 -0.27 -3.68 -15.33
CA GLU A 116 0.82 -4.61 -14.97
C GLU A 116 1.54 -4.21 -13.67
N GLU A 117 1.60 -2.91 -13.39
CA GLU A 117 2.34 -2.37 -12.25
C GLU A 117 1.50 -1.39 -11.44
N ILE A 118 1.56 -1.53 -10.12
CA ILE A 118 1.04 -0.56 -9.18
C ILE A 118 2.20 -0.16 -8.27
N GLU A 119 2.34 1.14 -8.02
CA GLU A 119 3.28 1.69 -7.05
C GLU A 119 2.54 2.61 -6.07
N ILE A 120 2.68 2.36 -4.78
CA ILE A 120 2.12 3.20 -3.71
C ILE A 120 3.27 3.83 -2.94
N ILE A 121 3.45 5.12 -3.10
CA ILE A 121 4.54 5.89 -2.49
C ILE A 121 4.02 6.57 -1.23
N GLY A 122 4.79 6.47 -0.15
CA GLY A 122 4.52 7.14 1.13
C GLY A 122 5.65 8.08 1.53
N THR A 123 5.66 8.46 2.80
CA THR A 123 6.75 9.26 3.41
C THR A 123 7.75 8.40 4.18
N SER A 124 7.38 7.16 4.51
CA SER A 124 8.28 6.18 5.10
C SER A 124 7.79 4.76 4.83
N VAL A 125 8.72 3.84 4.59
CA VAL A 125 8.47 2.39 4.58
C VAL A 125 9.10 1.73 5.80
N ILE A 126 8.81 0.45 6.03
CA ILE A 126 9.46 -0.32 7.10
C ILE A 126 10.97 -0.09 7.09
N PRO A 127 11.53 0.24 8.26
CA PRO A 127 12.67 1.13 8.34
C PRO A 127 13.95 0.70 7.64
N GLU A 128 14.57 1.76 7.14
CA GLU A 128 15.78 1.92 6.36
C GLU A 128 17.05 2.06 7.23
N PHE A 129 17.01 1.69 8.52
CA PHE A 129 18.23 1.49 9.32
C PHE A 129 18.09 0.34 10.32
N PRO A 130 19.09 -0.56 10.41
CA PRO A 130 19.15 -1.50 11.52
C PRO A 130 19.29 -0.69 12.82
N PHE A 131 18.61 -1.12 13.87
CA PHE A 131 18.70 -0.54 15.22
C PHE A 131 20.15 -0.32 15.73
N GLY A 132 21.17 -0.95 15.11
CA GLY A 132 22.60 -0.72 15.36
C GLY A 132 23.18 0.61 14.82
N ALA A 133 22.63 1.19 13.76
CA ALA A 133 23.18 2.42 13.16
C ALA A 133 23.12 3.62 14.13
N LEU A 134 22.01 3.75 14.86
CA LEU A 134 21.84 4.80 15.87
C LEU A 134 22.84 4.69 17.04
N VAL A 135 23.15 3.46 17.47
CA VAL A 135 24.16 3.23 18.52
C VAL A 135 25.55 3.65 18.03
N THR A 136 25.91 3.31 16.79
CA THR A 136 27.21 3.69 16.22
C THR A 136 27.34 5.20 16.00
N LEU A 137 26.30 5.88 15.52
CA LEU A 137 26.29 7.33 15.33
C LEU A 137 26.40 8.08 16.67
N GLY A 138 25.71 7.60 17.71
CA GLY A 138 25.81 8.13 19.07
C GLY A 138 27.23 8.00 19.66
N LEU A 139 27.91 6.86 19.43
CA LEU A 139 29.28 6.65 19.88
C LEU A 139 30.29 7.58 19.17
N VAL A 140 30.14 7.75 17.84
CA VAL A 140 31.04 8.61 17.05
C VAL A 140 30.90 10.08 17.45
N SER A 141 29.67 10.57 17.60
CA SER A 141 29.41 11.96 18.01
C SER A 141 29.88 12.23 19.45
N ALA A 142 29.58 11.34 20.40
CA ALA A 142 30.06 11.46 21.78
C ALA A 142 31.60 11.41 21.88
N GLY A 143 32.25 10.52 21.12
CA GLY A 143 33.71 10.43 21.04
C GLY A 143 34.35 11.72 20.51
N MET A 144 33.78 12.32 19.47
CA MET A 144 34.26 13.58 18.91
C MET A 144 34.15 14.74 19.92
N LEU A 145 33.04 14.84 20.64
CA LEU A 145 32.84 15.84 21.70
C LEU A 145 33.84 15.66 22.86
N ALA A 146 34.11 14.42 23.28
CA ALA A 146 35.09 14.13 24.33
C ALA A 146 36.53 14.50 23.93
N LEU A 147 36.91 14.26 22.67
CA LEU A 147 38.21 14.66 22.13
C LEU A 147 38.34 16.20 22.04
N MET A 148 37.27 16.90 21.67
CA MET A 148 37.22 18.37 21.64
C MET A 148 37.37 19.01 23.03
N GLN A 149 36.79 18.40 24.07
CA GLN A 149 36.96 18.87 25.45
C GLN A 149 38.41 18.74 25.93
N LYS A 150 39.09 17.63 25.60
CA LYS A 150 40.51 17.45 25.93
C LYS A 150 41.41 18.49 25.28
N HIS A 151 41.14 18.91 24.05
CA HIS A 151 41.95 19.91 23.35
C HIS A 151 41.76 21.34 23.89
N LYS A 152 40.59 21.66 24.48
CA LYS A 152 40.34 22.97 25.13
C LYS A 152 41.00 23.08 26.52
N LEU A 153 41.30 21.96 27.18
CA LEU A 153 41.93 21.90 28.51
C LEU A 153 43.47 21.97 28.48
N PHE A 154 44.10 22.03 27.29
CA PHE A 154 45.57 22.09 27.15
C PHE A 154 46.12 23.45 26.70
N LYS A 155 45.33 24.53 26.82
CA LYS A 155 45.88 25.90 26.82
C LYS A 155 46.31 26.27 28.24
N LEU A 156 47.54 25.91 28.59
CA LEU A 156 48.38 26.56 29.61
C LEU A 156 49.52 27.24 28.88
#